data_AF-A0A831X3K0-F1
#
_entry.id   AF-A0A831X3K0-F1
#
_cell.length_a   1.000
_cell.length_b   1.000
_cell.length_c   1.000
_cell.angle_alpha   90.00
_cell.angle_beta   90.00
_cell.angle_gamma   90.00
#
_symmetry.space_group_name_H-M   'P 1'
#
loop_
_entity.id
_entity.type
_entity.pdbx_description
1 polymer ?
#
loop_
_entity_poly.entity_id
_entity_poly.type
_entity_poly.pdbx_seq_one_letter_code
_entity_poly.pdbx_strand_id
1 'polypeptide(L)'
;MQDGVRDRKAIPALVRLLHSPIMEARRGAVGALGSMEVKDVIEPLSKTLEDSDREVRYTAVFALATITGQWEWAASLELYMQDEQRYLNYWRKWLGTR
;
A
#
# COMPACT_ATOMS: atom_id res chain seq x y z
N MET A 1 1.86 8.50 -20.24
CA MET A 1 1.90 7.02 -20.23
C MET A 1 0.90 6.56 -19.19
N GLN A 2 -0.31 6.16 -19.60
CA GLN A 2 -1.39 5.72 -18.70
C GLN A 2 -1.80 4.29 -19.05
N ASP A 3 -0.86 3.36 -18.98
CA ASP A 3 -1.18 1.93 -19.01
C ASP A 3 -0.90 1.37 -17.61
N GLY A 4 -1.65 1.90 -16.64
CA GLY A 4 -1.69 1.31 -15.31
C GLY A 4 -2.22 -0.11 -15.44
N VAL A 5 -1.50 -1.08 -14.88
CA VAL A 5 -1.89 -2.49 -14.86
C VAL A 5 -3.22 -2.60 -14.10
N ARG A 6 -4.35 -2.49 -14.80
CA ARG A 6 -5.71 -2.69 -14.25
C ARG A 6 -6.24 -4.10 -14.49
N ASP A 7 -5.46 -4.95 -15.15
CA ASP A 7 -5.85 -6.34 -15.33
C ASP A 7 -5.74 -7.08 -14.00
N ARG A 8 -6.90 -7.44 -13.42
CA ARG A 8 -6.99 -8.24 -12.20
C ARG A 8 -6.21 -9.56 -12.28
N LYS A 9 -5.95 -10.09 -13.47
CA LYS A 9 -5.08 -11.28 -13.66
C LYS A 9 -3.65 -11.06 -13.18
N ALA A 10 -3.20 -9.81 -13.07
CA ALA A 10 -1.88 -9.48 -12.53
C ALA A 10 -1.82 -9.55 -10.99
N ILE A 11 -2.95 -9.53 -10.28
CA ILE A 11 -3.00 -9.49 -8.82
C ILE A 11 -2.15 -10.61 -8.19
N PRO A 12 -2.27 -11.90 -8.57
CA PRO A 12 -1.46 -12.95 -7.96
C PRO A 12 0.05 -12.75 -8.15
N ALA A 13 0.47 -12.19 -9.29
CA ALA A 13 1.89 -11.92 -9.55
C ALA A 13 2.38 -10.73 -8.72
N LEU A 14 1.60 -9.66 -8.64
CA LEU A 14 1.91 -8.49 -7.84
C LEU A 14 1.95 -8.82 -6.33
N VAL A 15 1.02 -9.64 -5.84
CA VAL A 15 1.02 -10.11 -4.44
C VAL A 15 2.29 -10.88 -4.10
N ARG A 16 2.80 -11.73 -5.02
CA ARG A 16 4.10 -12.39 -4.81
C ARG A 16 5.26 -11.39 -4.69
N LEU A 17 5.23 -10.32 -5.48
CA LEU A 17 6.28 -9.30 -5.47
C LEU A 17 6.32 -8.47 -4.17
N LEU A 18 5.24 -8.45 -3.37
CA LEU A 18 5.26 -7.87 -2.03
C LEU A 18 6.27 -8.55 -1.09
N HIS A 19 6.72 -9.76 -1.43
CA HIS A 19 7.72 -10.52 -0.67
C HIS A 19 9.10 -10.53 -1.35
N SER A 20 9.31 -9.70 -2.37
CA SER A 20 10.59 -9.64 -3.09
C SER A 20 11.73 -9.20 -2.16
N PRO A 21 12.93 -9.79 -2.28
CA PRO A 21 14.11 -9.26 -1.59
C PRO A 21 14.49 -7.86 -2.09
N ILE A 22 14.05 -7.48 -3.30
CA ILE A 22 14.32 -6.19 -3.91
C ILE A 22 13.27 -5.18 -3.45
N MET A 23 13.72 -4.13 -2.76
CA MET A 23 12.86 -3.07 -2.22
C MET A 23 12.01 -2.40 -3.31
N GLU A 24 12.61 -2.10 -4.46
CA GLU A 24 11.94 -1.43 -5.58
C GLU A 24 10.82 -2.28 -6.16
N ALA A 25 11.00 -3.61 -6.17
CA ALA A 25 9.97 -4.53 -6.62
C ALA A 25 8.80 -4.58 -5.63
N ARG A 26 9.06 -4.54 -4.32
CA ARG A 26 7.99 -4.45 -3.30
C ARG A 26 7.23 -3.13 -3.43
N ARG A 27 7.95 -2.00 -3.52
CA ARG A 27 7.34 -0.67 -3.70
C ARG A 27 6.49 -0.59 -4.97
N GLY A 28 7.02 -1.09 -6.09
CA GLY A 28 6.32 -1.13 -7.37
C GLY A 28 5.05 -1.99 -7.31
N ALA A 29 5.11 -3.14 -6.63
CA ALA A 29 3.95 -4.01 -6.43
C ALA A 29 2.86 -3.32 -5.60
N VAL A 30 3.22 -2.66 -4.50
CA VAL A 30 2.27 -1.88 -3.67
C VAL A 30 1.61 -0.78 -4.49
N GLY A 31 2.39 0.01 -5.21
CA GLY A 31 1.86 1.11 -6.04
C GLY A 31 0.92 0.60 -7.14
N ALA A 32 1.30 -0.49 -7.82
CA ALA A 32 0.46 -1.12 -8.83
C ALA A 32 -0.87 -1.61 -8.24
N LEU A 33 -0.83 -2.39 -7.16
CA LEU A 33 -2.04 -2.88 -6.49
C LEU A 33 -2.94 -1.74 -5.99
N GLY A 34 -2.36 -0.66 -5.44
CA GLY A 34 -3.08 0.54 -5.05
C GLY A 34 -3.83 1.20 -6.21
N SER A 35 -3.18 1.35 -7.36
CA SER A 35 -3.75 1.96 -8.56
C SER A 35 -4.86 1.15 -9.23
N MET A 36 -5.02 -0.12 -8.86
CA MET A 36 -6.09 -0.98 -9.35
C MET A 36 -7.43 -0.67 -8.66
N GLU A 37 -7.41 -0.06 -7.47
CA GLU A 37 -8.60 0.30 -6.69
C GLU A 37 -9.52 -0.90 -6.40
N VAL A 38 -8.94 -2.11 -6.27
CA VAL A 38 -9.67 -3.35 -5.98
C VAL A 38 -9.59 -3.68 -4.49
N LYS A 39 -10.73 -3.79 -3.81
CA LYS A 39 -10.78 -4.08 -2.37
C LYS A 39 -10.15 -5.42 -1.97
N ASP A 40 -10.16 -6.40 -2.86
CA ASP A 40 -9.62 -7.75 -2.61
C ASP A 40 -8.10 -7.72 -2.30
N VAL A 41 -7.39 -6.64 -2.66
CA VAL A 41 -5.94 -6.50 -2.43
C VAL A 41 -5.61 -5.87 -1.08
N ILE A 42 -6.62 -5.42 -0.31
CA ILE A 42 -6.38 -4.74 0.98
C ILE A 42 -5.70 -5.68 1.99
N GLU A 43 -6.11 -6.94 2.06
CA GLU A 43 -5.48 -7.91 2.98
C GLU A 43 -4.01 -8.17 2.62
N PRO A 44 -3.64 -8.47 1.35
CA PRO A 44 -2.24 -8.52 0.94
C PRO A 44 -1.43 -7.25 1.24
N LEU A 45 -2.00 -6.06 0.96
CA LEU A 45 -1.35 -4.77 1.21
C LEU A 45 -1.17 -4.47 2.71
N SER A 46 -2.00 -5.03 3.59
CA SER A 46 -1.87 -4.80 5.03
C SER A 46 -0.49 -5.21 5.57
N LYS A 47 0.15 -6.23 4.97
CA LYS A 47 1.45 -6.72 5.41
C LYS A 47 2.58 -5.75 5.10
N THR A 48 2.43 -4.91 4.07
CA THR A 48 3.48 -3.94 3.69
C THR A 48 3.50 -2.71 4.59
N LEU A 49 2.56 -2.57 5.52
CA LEU A 49 2.66 -1.63 6.64
C LEU A 49 3.77 -2.00 7.64
N GLU A 50 4.22 -3.26 7.64
CA GLU A 50 5.32 -3.76 8.47
C GLU A 50 6.61 -3.96 7.65
N ASP A 51 6.67 -3.44 6.42
CA ASP A 51 7.87 -3.58 5.60
C ASP A 51 9.08 -2.96 6.30
N SER A 52 10.27 -3.55 6.11
CA SER A 52 11.51 -3.00 6.66
C SER A 52 11.82 -1.60 6.10
N ASP A 53 11.42 -1.35 4.86
CA ASP A 53 11.69 -0.10 4.15
C ASP A 53 10.57 0.93 4.34
N ARG A 54 10.95 2.16 4.68
CA ARG A 54 10.00 3.24 4.97
C ARG A 54 9.21 3.68 3.74
N GLU A 55 9.82 3.73 2.56
CA GLU A 55 9.14 4.14 1.33
C GLU A 55 8.09 3.10 0.92
N VAL A 56 8.36 1.82 1.18
CA VAL A 56 7.36 0.75 0.97
C VAL A 56 6.19 0.93 1.93
N ARG A 57 6.44 1.20 3.22
CA ARG A 57 5.39 1.49 4.20
C ARG A 57 4.56 2.72 3.84
N TYR A 58 5.21 3.81 3.42
CA TYR A 58 4.54 5.02 2.91
C TYR A 58 3.62 4.71 1.71
N THR A 59 4.15 3.97 0.73
CA THR A 59 3.38 3.58 -0.46
C THR A 59 2.17 2.72 -0.06
N ALA A 60 2.29 1.89 0.97
CA ALA A 60 1.20 1.06 1.48
C ALA A 60 0.09 1.90 2.11
N VAL A 61 0.45 2.89 2.94
CA VAL A 61 -0.48 3.86 3.52
C VAL A 61 -1.25 4.60 2.42
N PHE A 62 -0.55 5.08 1.39
CA PHE A 62 -1.17 5.78 0.27
C PHE A 62 -2.10 4.86 -0.54
N ALA A 63 -1.68 3.63 -0.82
CA ALA A 63 -2.47 2.64 -1.55
C ALA A 63 -3.75 2.27 -0.79
N LEU A 64 -3.67 2.05 0.52
CA LEU A 64 -4.84 1.76 1.36
C LEU A 64 -5.82 2.94 1.37
N ALA A 65 -5.32 4.17 1.54
CA ALA A 65 -6.16 5.37 1.50
C ALA A 65 -6.89 5.50 0.16
N THR A 66 -6.19 5.22 -0.95
CA THR A 66 -6.75 5.23 -2.31
C THR A 66 -7.87 4.20 -2.45
N ILE A 67 -7.61 2.94 -2.07
CA ILE A 67 -8.57 1.84 -2.23
C ILE A 67 -9.82 2.03 -1.36
N THR A 68 -9.69 2.61 -0.16
CA THR A 68 -10.83 2.81 0.75
C THR A 68 -11.49 4.17 0.60
N GLY A 69 -10.88 5.11 -0.14
CA GLY A 69 -11.32 6.50 -0.24
C GLY A 69 -11.11 7.33 1.02
N GLN A 70 -10.26 6.88 1.95
CA GLN A 70 -9.99 7.57 3.23
C GLN A 70 -8.76 8.48 3.07
N TRP A 71 -8.91 9.50 2.22
CA TRP A 71 -7.83 10.42 1.81
C TRP A 71 -7.28 11.25 2.96
N GLU A 72 -8.02 11.42 4.05
CA GLU A 72 -7.53 12.05 5.27
C GLU A 72 -6.38 11.26 5.93
N TRP A 73 -6.23 9.98 5.59
CA TRP A 73 -5.11 9.13 5.98
C TRP A 73 -4.12 8.83 4.84
N ALA A 74 -4.31 9.49 3.68
CA ALA A 74 -3.27 9.61 2.67
C ALA A 74 -2.33 10.76 3.10
N ALA A 75 -1.25 10.40 3.80
CA ALA A 75 -0.24 11.39 4.17
C ALA A 75 0.49 11.93 2.92
N SER A 76 0.79 13.23 2.92
CA SER A 76 1.92 13.70 2.11
C SER A 76 3.21 13.05 2.63
N LEU A 77 4.22 12.90 1.76
CA LEU A 77 5.50 12.32 2.19
C LEU A 77 6.10 13.09 3.38
N GLU A 78 6.00 14.42 3.38
CA GLU A 78 6.48 15.26 4.48
C GLU A 78 5.77 14.94 5.80
N LEU A 79 4.44 14.91 5.82
CA LEU A 79 3.67 14.62 7.02
C LEU A 79 3.90 13.18 7.51
N TYR A 80 4.05 12.24 6.58
CA TYR A 80 4.39 10.86 6.91
C TYR A 80 5.77 10.76 7.57
N MET A 81 6.76 11.47 7.05
CA MET A 81 8.12 11.46 7.58
C MET A 81 8.22 12.08 8.98
N GLN A 82 7.34 13.04 9.30
CA GLN A 82 7.26 13.65 10.63
C GLN A 82 6.66 12.71 11.68
N ASP A 83 5.60 11.98 11.34
CA ASP A 83 4.91 11.07 12.26
C ASP A 83 4.41 9.82 11.54
N GLU A 84 5.34 8.96 11.16
CA GLU A 84 5.07 7.72 10.45
C GLU A 84 4.11 6.82 11.25
N GLN A 85 4.32 6.71 12.56
CA GLN A 85 3.56 5.79 13.41
C GLN A 85 2.10 6.19 13.53
N ARG A 86 1.75 7.48 13.48
CA ARG A 86 0.35 7.91 13.45
C ARG A 86 -0.43 7.28 12.31
N TYR A 87 0.11 7.29 11.09
CA TYR A 87 -0.56 6.74 9.91
C TYR A 87 -0.57 5.20 9.95
N LEU A 88 0.56 4.58 10.31
CA LEU A 88 0.63 3.12 10.43
C LEU A 88 -0.34 2.60 11.48
N ASN A 89 -0.43 3.24 12.65
CA ASN A 89 -1.32 2.85 13.72
C ASN A 89 -2.79 3.00 13.36
N TYR A 90 -3.14 4.08 12.64
CA TYR A 90 -4.48 4.22 12.11
C TYR A 90 -4.85 3.04 11.21
N TRP A 91 -4.02 2.71 10.22
CA TRP A 91 -4.31 1.63 9.30
C TRP A 91 -4.34 0.27 10.01
N ARG A 92 -3.39 -0.03 10.89
CA ARG A 92 -3.41 -1.26 11.72
C ARG A 92 -4.71 -1.39 12.50
N LYS A 93 -5.19 -0.31 13.12
CA LYS A 93 -6.45 -0.30 13.86
C LYS A 93 -7.65 -0.51 12.94
N TRP A 94 -7.74 0.26 11.86
CA TRP A 94 -8.83 0.15 10.88
C TRP A 94 -8.92 -1.27 10.28
N LEU A 95 -7.78 -1.91 10.04
CA LEU A 95 -7.71 -3.27 9.52
C LEU A 95 -8.22 -4.33 10.52
N GLY A 96 -8.13 -4.07 11.83
CA GLY A 96 -8.56 -4.96 12.90
C GLY A 96 -10.01 -4.77 13.37
N THR A 97 -10.71 -3.75 12.86
CA THR A 97 -12.10 -3.43 13.25
C THR A 97 -13.15 -3.83 12.21
N ARG A 98 -12.81 -4.69 11.27
CA ARG A 98 -13.61 -5.02 10.08
C ARG A 98 -13.76 -6.52 9.91
#